data_AF-A0A2X1PKR3-F1
#
_entry.id   AF-A0A2X1PKR3-F1
#
_cell.length_a   1.000
_cell.length_b   1.000
_cell.length_c   1.000
_cell.angle_alpha   90.00
_cell.angle_beta   90.00
_cell.angle_gamma   90.00
#
_symmetry.space_group_name_H-M   'P 1'
#
loop_
_entity.id
_entity.type
_entity.pdbx_description
1 polymer ?
#
loop_
_entity_poly.entity_id
_entity_poly.type
_entity_poly.pdbx_seq_one_letter_code
_entity_poly.pdbx_strand_id
1 'polypeptide(L)'
;MDYDKLEFIEAIEELAAMAGLEIPYEKRTNHSGKPQANYQTKRNLYELMQEIATFYQNQLPLNTQAQEYLQQRGLSPEIIERFQIGFVPNAMDTVLRKFGVNREEQQKLIELGMLSRNDRGNIYDKFRNRIMFPIRDKRGRTVAFWWACINR
;
A
#
# COMPACT_ATOMS: atom_id res chain seq x y z
N MET A 1 5.24 27.75 -9.87
CA MET A 1 6.50 27.87 -9.12
C MET A 1 6.24 27.44 -7.68
N ASP A 2 6.66 26.22 -7.34
CA ASP A 2 6.89 25.66 -5.98
C ASP A 2 7.13 24.12 -6.03
N TYR A 3 7.58 23.57 -7.18
CA TYR A 3 7.79 22.12 -7.34
C TYR A 3 9.16 21.65 -6.79
N ASP A 4 10.18 22.50 -6.79
CA ASP A 4 11.56 22.11 -6.42
C ASP A 4 11.75 21.78 -4.93
N LYS A 5 10.88 22.28 -4.05
CA LYS A 5 11.05 22.09 -2.60
C LYS A 5 10.69 20.68 -2.13
N LEU A 6 9.78 19.99 -2.81
CA LEU A 6 9.38 18.62 -2.45
C LEU A 6 10.50 17.64 -2.79
N GLU A 7 11.02 17.71 -4.02
CA GLU A 7 12.15 16.90 -4.48
C GLU A 7 13.40 17.13 -3.61
N PHE A 8 13.66 18.37 -3.19
CA PHE A 8 14.80 18.68 -2.33
C PHE A 8 14.72 18.03 -0.94
N ILE A 9 13.54 18.09 -0.29
CA ILE A 9 13.34 17.45 1.02
C ILE A 9 13.43 15.93 0.88
N GLU A 10 12.81 15.36 -0.15
CA GLU A 10 12.87 13.91 -0.42
C GLU A 10 14.30 13.42 -0.71
N ALA A 11 15.13 14.22 -1.39
CA ALA A 11 16.54 13.92 -1.63
C ALA A 11 17.40 13.97 -0.35
N ILE A 12 17.14 14.93 0.54
CA ILE A 12 17.82 15.00 1.85
C ILE A 12 17.43 13.79 2.71
N GLU A 13 16.16 13.40 2.69
CA GLU A 13 15.66 12.20 3.38
C GLU A 13 16.27 10.91 2.83
N GLU A 14 16.45 10.81 1.52
CA GLU A 14 17.16 9.70 0.89
C GLU A 14 18.60 9.61 1.41
N LEU A 15 19.32 10.73 1.41
CA LEU A 15 20.69 10.78 1.91
C LEU A 15 20.79 10.46 3.41
N ALA A 16 19.90 11.02 4.22
CA ALA A 16 19.90 10.78 5.67
C ALA A 16 19.56 9.34 6.01
N ALA A 17 18.58 8.73 5.32
CA ALA A 17 18.26 7.31 5.47
C ALA A 17 19.44 6.41 5.08
N MET A 18 20.16 6.73 4.00
CA MET A 18 21.39 6.02 3.61
C MET A 18 22.51 6.19 4.64
N ALA A 19 22.61 7.36 5.27
CA ALA A 19 23.62 7.67 6.29
C ALA A 19 23.21 7.24 7.72
N GLY A 20 22.00 6.72 7.92
CA GLY A 20 21.48 6.38 9.25
C GLY A 20 21.23 7.59 10.17
N LEU A 21 20.99 8.77 9.60
CA LEU A 21 20.79 10.02 10.32
C LEU A 21 19.31 10.38 10.44
N GLU A 22 18.90 10.92 11.58
CA GLU A 22 17.56 11.52 11.76
C GLU A 22 17.54 12.98 11.30
N ILE A 23 16.52 13.36 10.53
CA ILE A 23 16.34 14.75 10.08
C ILE A 23 15.41 15.47 11.05
N PRO A 24 15.87 16.52 11.76
CA PRO A 24 15.00 17.36 12.56
C PRO A 24 14.17 18.28 11.64
N TYR A 25 12.85 18.18 11.69
CA TYR A 25 11.95 19.08 10.97
C TYR A 25 11.55 20.26 11.86
N GLU A 26 11.89 21.49 11.46
CA GLU A 26 11.33 22.69 12.07
C GLU A 26 9.84 22.81 11.71
N LYS A 27 8.97 23.01 12.72
CA LYS A 27 7.57 23.38 12.52
C LYS A 27 7.47 24.79 11.94
N ARG A 28 7.70 24.95 10.64
CA ARG A 28 7.42 26.21 9.94
C ARG A 28 5.92 26.34 9.77
N THR A 29 5.30 27.18 10.58
CA THR A 29 3.96 27.70 10.34
C THR A 29 4.00 28.61 9.11
N ASN A 30 3.85 28.05 7.91
CA ASN A 30 3.73 28.87 6.70
C ASN A 30 2.35 29.57 6.68
N HIS A 31 2.39 30.88 6.43
CA HIS A 31 1.28 31.84 6.32
C HIS A 31 0.34 31.61 5.12
N SER A 32 0.12 30.37 4.70
CA SER A 32 -0.64 30.06 3.49
C SER A 32 -1.51 28.83 3.66
N GLY A 33 -2.28 28.75 4.76
CA GLY A 33 -3.58 28.06 4.93
C GLY A 33 -3.77 26.61 4.44
N LYS A 34 -2.77 25.98 3.85
CA LYS A 34 -2.78 24.61 3.37
C LYS A 34 -1.99 23.81 4.39
N PRO A 35 -2.60 22.85 5.09
CA PRO A 35 -1.86 21.98 5.97
C PRO A 35 -0.80 21.27 5.14
N GLN A 36 0.46 21.48 5.52
CA GLN A 36 1.60 20.73 5.04
C GLN A 36 1.28 19.27 5.37
N ALA A 37 0.79 18.50 4.40
CA ALA A 37 0.40 17.10 4.60
C ALA A 37 1.64 16.37 5.11
N ASN A 38 1.66 16.15 6.42
CA ASN A 38 2.84 15.92 7.22
C ASN A 38 3.58 14.67 6.71
N TYR A 39 4.90 14.72 6.64
CA TYR A 39 5.77 13.58 6.35
C TYR A 39 5.42 12.35 7.22
N GLN A 40 5.02 12.58 8.48
CA GLN A 40 4.49 11.55 9.39
C GLN A 40 3.26 10.81 8.80
N THR A 41 2.35 11.55 8.15
CA THR A 41 1.16 11.01 7.51
C THR A 41 1.53 10.16 6.30
N LYS A 42 2.49 10.60 5.46
CA LYS A 42 2.99 9.79 4.33
C LYS A 42 3.68 8.51 4.81
N ARG A 43 4.51 8.59 5.86
CA ARG A 43 5.19 7.43 6.45
C ARG A 43 4.18 6.38 6.94
N ASN A 44 3.14 6.82 7.64
CA ASN A 44 2.06 5.96 8.11
C ASN A 44 1.32 5.26 6.94
N LEU A 45 1.08 5.96 5.82
CA LEU A 45 0.45 5.36 4.64
C LEU A 45 1.30 4.26 3.98
N TYR A 46 2.62 4.45 3.90
CA TYR A 46 3.51 3.41 3.36
C TYR A 46 3.59 2.18 4.27
N GLU A 47 3.61 2.39 5.58
CA GLU A 47 3.55 1.30 6.57
C GLU A 47 2.24 0.51 6.42
N LEU A 48 1.10 1.20 6.31
CA LEU A 48 -0.21 0.57 6.06
C LEU A 48 -0.24 -0.24 4.75
N MET A 49 0.29 0.32 3.65
CA MET A 49 0.38 -0.40 2.37
C MET A 49 1.25 -1.66 2.46
N GLN A 50 2.34 -1.59 3.23
CA GLN A 50 3.21 -2.73 3.46
C GLN A 50 2.54 -3.81 4.31
N GLU A 51 1.78 -3.44 5.35
CA GLU A 51 1.01 -4.39 6.15
C GLU A 51 -0.06 -5.10 5.33
N ILE A 52 -0.73 -4.37 4.42
CA ILE A 52 -1.69 -4.94 3.48
C ILE A 52 -1.01 -5.91 2.52
N ALA A 53 0.18 -5.59 2.01
CA ALA A 53 0.94 -6.48 1.14
C ALA A 53 1.29 -7.80 1.85
N THR A 54 1.83 -7.71 3.07
CA THR A 54 2.12 -8.87 3.92
C THR A 54 0.85 -9.68 4.21
N PHE A 55 -0.28 -9.00 4.45
CA PHE A 55 -1.56 -9.67 4.64
C PHE A 55 -1.97 -10.49 3.41
N TYR A 56 -1.91 -9.91 2.21
CA TYR A 56 -2.23 -10.65 0.99
C TYR A 56 -1.25 -11.78 0.70
N GLN A 57 0.03 -11.59 1.00
CA GLN A 57 1.03 -12.66 0.89
C GLN A 57 0.65 -13.85 1.78
N ASN A 58 0.19 -13.60 3.00
CA ASN A 58 -0.27 -14.65 3.92
C ASN A 58 -1.59 -15.31 3.50
N GLN A 59 -2.40 -14.67 2.64
CA GLN A 59 -3.62 -15.27 2.10
C GLN A 59 -3.34 -16.22 0.93
N LEU A 60 -2.23 -16.05 0.21
CA LEU A 60 -1.91 -16.86 -0.97
C LEU A 60 -1.76 -18.36 -0.66
N PRO A 61 -1.05 -18.77 0.42
CA PRO A 61 -0.95 -20.19 0.78
C PRO A 61 -2.27 -20.86 1.14
N LEU A 62 -3.27 -20.08 1.53
CA LEU A 62 -4.60 -20.58 1.92
C LEU A 62 -5.50 -20.89 0.71
N ASN A 63 -5.04 -20.56 -0.51
CA ASN A 63 -5.82 -20.73 -1.72
C ASN A 63 -5.05 -21.56 -2.76
N THR A 64 -5.39 -22.86 -2.83
CA THR A 64 -4.76 -23.82 -3.75
C THR A 64 -4.90 -23.40 -5.21
N GLN A 65 -6.07 -22.88 -5.61
CA GLN A 65 -6.32 -22.45 -6.99
C GLN A 65 -5.38 -21.29 -7.40
N ALA A 66 -5.13 -20.34 -6.50
CA ALA A 66 -4.21 -19.24 -6.75
C ALA A 66 -2.76 -19.74 -6.87
N GLN A 67 -2.35 -20.70 -6.04
CA GLN A 67 -1.03 -21.33 -6.12
C GLN A 67 -0.83 -22.07 -7.45
N GLU A 68 -1.79 -22.90 -7.84
CA GLU A 68 -1.77 -23.63 -9.10
C GLU A 68 -1.68 -22.68 -10.30
N TYR A 69 -2.45 -21.59 -10.27
CA TYR A 69 -2.40 -20.57 -11.32
C TYR A 69 -1.01 -19.94 -11.47
N LEU A 70 -0.34 -19.58 -10.36
CA LEU A 70 1.01 -19.02 -10.40
C LEU A 70 2.04 -20.04 -10.84
N GLN A 71 1.90 -21.29 -10.41
CA GLN A 71 2.77 -22.39 -10.82
C GLN A 71 2.66 -22.68 -12.32
N GLN A 72 1.45 -22.72 -12.87
CA GLN A 72 1.20 -22.86 -14.31
C GLN A 72 1.80 -21.71 -15.12
N ARG A 73 1.94 -20.52 -14.51
CA ARG A 73 2.61 -19.36 -15.10
C ARG A 73 4.14 -19.40 -14.96
N GLY A 74 4.71 -20.43 -14.34
CA GLY A 74 6.15 -20.61 -14.16
C GLY A 74 6.75 -19.75 -13.04
N LEU A 75 5.93 -19.25 -12.10
CA LEU A 75 6.42 -18.50 -10.95
C LEU A 75 6.84 -19.47 -9.85
N SER A 76 8.12 -19.47 -9.52
CA SER A 76 8.65 -20.29 -8.43
C SER A 76 8.30 -19.71 -7.05
N PRO A 77 8.28 -20.51 -5.98
CA PRO A 77 8.05 -20.02 -4.61
C PRO A 77 9.00 -18.89 -4.22
N GLU A 78 10.26 -18.95 -4.66
CA GLU A 78 11.27 -17.93 -4.37
C GLU A 78 10.94 -16.59 -5.05
N ILE A 79 10.37 -16.63 -6.27
CA ILE A 79 9.90 -15.42 -6.96
C ILE A 79 8.68 -14.85 -6.23
N ILE A 80 7.74 -15.70 -5.85
CA ILE A 80 6.53 -15.30 -5.10
C ILE A 80 6.92 -14.60 -3.81
N GLU A 81 7.86 -15.16 -3.05
CA GLU A 81 8.37 -14.57 -1.81
C GLU A 81 9.13 -13.26 -2.08
N ARG A 82 10.11 -13.28 -3.00
CA ARG A 82 10.93 -12.11 -3.33
C ARG A 82 10.07 -10.92 -3.75
N PHE A 83 9.05 -11.15 -4.58
CA PHE A 83 8.15 -10.11 -5.06
C PHE A 83 6.95 -9.86 -4.15
N GLN A 84 6.84 -10.58 -3.02
CA GLN A 84 5.72 -10.49 -2.08
C GLN A 84 4.36 -10.63 -2.78
N ILE A 85 4.29 -11.53 -3.76
CA ILE A 85 3.07 -11.80 -4.50
C ILE A 85 2.04 -12.36 -3.52
N GLY A 86 0.85 -11.79 -3.53
CA GLY A 86 -0.23 -12.14 -2.62
C GLY A 86 -1.52 -12.47 -3.34
N PHE A 87 -2.53 -12.83 -2.55
CA PHE A 87 -3.87 -13.12 -3.03
C PHE A 87 -4.91 -12.33 -2.23
N VAL A 88 -5.90 -11.79 -2.92
CA VAL A 88 -7.08 -11.21 -2.28
C VAL A 88 -8.21 -12.24 -2.29
N PRO A 89 -8.73 -12.64 -1.12
CA PRO A 89 -9.82 -13.60 -1.04
C PRO A 89 -11.10 -13.06 -1.70
N ASN A 90 -12.05 -13.95 -1.97
CA ASN A 90 -13.35 -13.58 -2.52
C ASN A 90 -14.30 -13.10 -1.42
N ALA A 91 -13.97 -11.99 -0.75
CA ALA A 91 -14.77 -11.36 0.29
C ALA A 91 -14.81 -9.84 0.09
N MET A 92 -15.87 -9.19 0.58
CA MET A 92 -16.11 -7.75 0.34
C MET A 92 -15.58 -6.83 1.44
N ASP A 93 -15.02 -7.38 2.51
CA ASP A 93 -14.76 -6.66 3.76
C ASP A 93 -13.49 -7.14 4.47
N THR A 94 -12.56 -7.78 3.77
CA THR A 94 -11.36 -8.35 4.38
C THR A 94 -10.41 -7.26 4.86
N VAL A 95 -10.07 -6.31 3.98
CA VAL A 95 -9.26 -5.14 4.31
C VAL A 95 -10.03 -4.22 5.24
N LEU A 96 -11.32 -4.00 4.96
CA LEU A 96 -12.18 -3.17 5.80
C LEU A 96 -12.19 -3.65 7.26
N ARG A 97 -12.40 -4.96 7.51
CA ARG A 97 -12.43 -5.49 8.88
C ARG A 97 -11.09 -5.44 9.58
N LYS A 98 -9.99 -5.67 8.85
CA LYS A 98 -8.66 -5.78 9.45
C LYS A 98 -8.00 -4.42 9.69
N PHE A 99 -8.13 -3.50 8.75
CA PHE A 99 -7.41 -2.22 8.74
C PHE A 99 -8.34 -1.00 8.90
N GLY A 100 -9.63 -1.12 8.54
CA GLY A 100 -10.61 -0.04 8.63
C GLY A 100 -11.30 0.09 9.99
N VAL A 101 -10.54 0.00 11.09
CA VAL A 101 -11.08 -0.05 12.47
C VAL A 101 -11.80 1.22 12.92
N ASN A 102 -11.48 2.36 12.32
CA ASN A 102 -12.10 3.65 12.61
C ASN A 102 -12.30 4.46 11.32
N ARG A 103 -13.01 5.59 11.41
CA ARG A 103 -13.33 6.43 10.23
C ARG A 103 -12.09 7.05 9.58
N GLU A 104 -11.05 7.34 10.35
CA GLU A 104 -9.80 7.90 9.83
C GLU A 104 -9.06 6.88 8.96
N GLU A 105 -8.91 5.65 9.45
CA GLU A 105 -8.28 4.56 8.69
C GLU A 105 -9.10 4.18 7.46
N GLN A 106 -10.42 4.17 7.56
CA GLN A 106 -11.28 3.96 6.40
C GLN A 106 -11.06 5.04 5.34
N GLN A 107 -10.91 6.31 5.75
CA GLN A 107 -10.64 7.41 4.84
C GLN A 107 -9.26 7.27 4.18
N LYS A 108 -8.21 6.93 4.94
CA LYS A 108 -6.87 6.63 4.41
C LYS A 108 -6.91 5.49 3.38
N LEU A 109 -7.63 4.41 3.68
CA LEU A 109 -7.77 3.26 2.78
C LEU A 109 -8.56 3.58 1.51
N ILE A 110 -9.53 4.50 1.58
CA ILE A 110 -10.24 5.03 0.40
C ILE A 110 -9.27 5.87 -0.45
N GLU A 111 -8.48 6.73 0.18
CA GLU A 111 -7.46 7.56 -0.51
C GLU A 111 -6.37 6.72 -1.18
N LEU A 112 -5.94 5.64 -0.53
CA LEU A 112 -5.03 4.64 -1.10
C LEU A 112 -5.68 3.77 -2.18
N GLY A 113 -7.01 3.87 -2.35
CA GLY A 113 -7.76 3.10 -3.34
C GLY A 113 -7.92 1.62 -3.00
N MET A 114 -7.75 1.24 -1.74
CA MET A 114 -7.97 -0.13 -1.24
C MET A 114 -9.45 -0.40 -0.95
N LEU A 115 -10.16 0.63 -0.50
CA LEU A 115 -11.61 0.61 -0.28
C LEU A 115 -12.33 1.50 -1.30
N SER A 116 -13.60 1.19 -1.52
CA SER A 116 -14.51 1.99 -2.34
C SER A 116 -15.82 2.22 -1.59
N ARG A 117 -16.53 3.29 -1.94
CA ARG A 117 -17.82 3.66 -1.35
C ARG A 117 -18.87 3.67 -2.46
N ASN A 118 -20.01 3.02 -2.24
CA ASN A 118 -21.13 3.09 -3.17
C ASN A 118 -22.02 4.33 -2.91
N ASP A 119 -22.98 4.57 -3.80
CA ASP A 119 -23.91 5.71 -3.71
C ASP A 119 -24.78 5.70 -2.44
N ARG A 120 -24.95 4.52 -1.82
CA ARG A 120 -25.69 4.33 -0.56
C ARG A 120 -24.83 4.58 0.68
N GLY A 121 -23.54 4.89 0.51
CA GLY A 121 -22.60 5.13 1.59
C GLY A 121 -21.91 3.89 2.17
N ASN A 122 -22.19 2.68 1.66
CA ASN A 122 -21.52 1.46 2.12
C ASN A 122 -20.08 1.42 1.60
N ILE A 123 -19.15 1.10 2.50
CA ILE A 123 -17.73 0.94 2.21
C ILE A 123 -17.43 -0.55 2.03
N TYR A 124 -16.63 -0.89 1.03
CA TYR A 124 -16.25 -2.27 0.70
C TYR A 124 -14.86 -2.34 0.06
N ASP A 125 -14.27 -3.54 0.08
CA ASP A 125 -12.98 -3.83 -0.54
C ASP A 125 -13.06 -3.71 -2.07
N LYS A 126 -12.13 -2.94 -2.66
CA LYS A 126 -12.10 -2.72 -4.12
C LYS A 126 -11.69 -3.97 -4.89
N PHE A 127 -10.80 -4.78 -4.33
CA PHE A 127 -10.24 -5.97 -4.97
C PHE A 127 -10.87 -7.23 -4.40
N ARG A 128 -11.13 -8.22 -5.26
CA ARG A 128 -11.76 -9.50 -4.89
C ARG A 128 -11.29 -10.60 -5.81
N ASN A 129 -10.89 -11.74 -5.24
CA ASN A 129 -10.46 -12.92 -5.99
C ASN A 129 -9.37 -12.60 -7.03
N ARG A 130 -8.29 -11.92 -6.60
CA ARG A 130 -7.21 -11.47 -7.49
C ARG A 130 -5.84 -11.86 -6.95
N ILE A 131 -4.91 -12.14 -7.86
CA ILE A 131 -3.48 -12.11 -7.53
C ILE A 131 -3.07 -10.65 -7.41
N MET A 132 -2.34 -10.32 -6.35
CA MET A 132 -1.82 -8.98 -6.08
C MET A 132 -0.31 -8.96 -6.21
N PHE A 133 0.18 -7.97 -6.94
CA PHE A 133 1.60 -7.71 -7.15
C PHE A 133 1.92 -6.33 -6.54
N PRO A 134 2.62 -6.29 -5.39
CA PRO A 134 3.05 -5.04 -4.79
C PRO A 134 4.03 -4.31 -5.71
N ILE A 135 3.73 -3.05 -6.01
CA ILE A 135 4.65 -2.13 -6.71
C ILE A 135 5.45 -1.41 -5.64
N ARG A 136 6.77 -1.54 -5.70
CA ARG A 136 7.69 -0.97 -4.72
C ARG A 136 8.50 0.18 -5.30
N ASP A 137 8.77 1.17 -4.47
CA ASP A 137 9.69 2.25 -4.81
C ASP A 137 11.16 1.80 -4.71
N LYS A 138 12.10 2.72 -4.96
CA LYS A 138 13.54 2.47 -4.85
C LYS A 138 13.99 2.05 -3.44
N ARG A 139 13.20 2.38 -2.41
CA ARG A 139 13.45 2.03 -1.00
C ARG A 139 12.78 0.71 -0.60
N GLY A 140 12.13 0.03 -1.53
CA GLY A 140 11.43 -1.23 -1.29
C GLY A 140 10.06 -1.07 -0.62
N ARG A 141 9.55 0.15 -0.45
CA ARG A 141 8.25 0.43 0.16
C ARG A 141 7.13 0.19 -0.84
N THR A 142 6.07 -0.48 -0.41
CA THR A 142 4.89 -0.68 -1.28
C THR A 142 4.13 0.63 -1.47
N VAL A 143 4.02 1.08 -2.73
CA VAL A 143 3.35 2.34 -3.09
C VAL A 143 2.06 2.13 -3.87
N ALA A 144 1.90 0.99 -4.51
CA ALA A 144 0.71 0.63 -5.27
C ALA A 144 0.59 -0.88 -5.40
N PHE A 145 -0.54 -1.35 -5.92
CA PHE A 145 -0.72 -2.74 -6.30
C PHE A 145 -1.12 -2.84 -7.75
N TRP A 146 -0.49 -3.77 -8.46
CA TRP A 146 -1.01 -4.33 -9.70
C TRP A 146 -1.79 -5.60 -9.40
N TRP A 147 -2.72 -5.98 -10.28
CA TRP A 147 -3.54 -7.17 -10.08
C TRP A 147 -3.77 -7.97 -11.36
N ALA A 148 -3.93 -9.27 -11.19
CA ALA A 148 -4.34 -10.18 -12.26
C ALA A 148 -5.58 -10.99 -11.85
N CYS A 149 -6.44 -11.26 -12.83
CA CYS A 149 -7.53 -12.22 -12.67
C CYS A 149 -6.98 -13.64 -12.74
N ILE A 150 -7.54 -14.53 -11.92
CA ILE A 150 -7.39 -15.96 -12.10
C ILE A 150 -8.45 -16.36 -13.13
N ASN A 151 -8.04 -16.81 -14.31
CA ASN A 151 -8.97 -17.35 -15.30
C ASN A 151 -9.51 -18.67 -14.77
N ARG A 152 -10.82 -18.84 -14.90
CA ARG A 152 -11.54 -20.05 -14.52
C ARG A 152 -11.71 -20.95 -15.75
#